data_AF-A0A453MBQ3-F1
#
_entry.id   AF-A0A453MBQ3-F1
#
_cell.length_a   1.000
_cell.length_b   1.000
_cell.length_c   1.000
_cell.angle_alpha   90.00
_cell.angle_beta   90.00
_cell.angle_gamma   90.00
#
_symmetry.space_group_name_H-M   'P 1'
#
loop_
_entity.id
_entity.type
_entity.pdbx_description
1 polymer ?
#
loop_
_entity_poly.entity_id
_entity_poly.type
_entity_poly.pdbx_seq_one_letter_code
_entity_poly.pdbx_strand_id
1 'polypeptide(L)'
;MPNNIQLKISPRMNYWPKTFDEFCPVYDDIALIFFSAELDCYNKKHPRRLEAYNSFVMKAYIDDIMLLIYSSEVLPPDSQWIDGESYLWGVFVKPKAKSNHAHLGSGAT
;
A
#
# COMPACT_ATOMS: atom_id res chain seq x y z
N MET A 1 -4.46 -16.72 3.23
CA MET A 1 -3.52 -15.90 2.44
C MET A 1 -2.82 -16.81 1.45
N PRO A 2 -2.67 -16.39 0.18
CA PRO A 2 -1.97 -17.19 -0.82
C PRO A 2 -0.47 -17.31 -0.48
N ASN A 3 0.15 -18.43 -0.88
CA ASN A 3 1.58 -18.68 -0.62
C ASN A 3 2.50 -17.70 -1.36
N ASN A 4 2.06 -17.18 -2.50
CA ASN A 4 2.78 -16.20 -3.30
C ASN A 4 1.83 -15.06 -3.69
N ILE A 5 2.30 -13.82 -3.56
CA ILE A 5 1.57 -12.62 -3.94
C ILE A 5 2.43 -11.83 -4.93
N GLN A 6 1.88 -11.51 -6.09
CA GLN A 6 2.57 -10.66 -7.06
C GLN A 6 2.28 -9.19 -6.75
N LEU A 7 3.29 -8.46 -6.30
CA LEU A 7 3.20 -7.02 -6.03
C LEU A 7 3.51 -6.21 -7.30
N LYS A 8 2.71 -5.17 -7.54
CA LYS A 8 2.98 -4.14 -8.55
C LYS A 8 3.23 -2.81 -7.87
N ILE A 9 4.31 -2.13 -8.26
CA ILE A 9 4.61 -0.76 -7.81
C ILE A 9 3.78 0.23 -8.63
N SER A 10 3.24 1.25 -7.99
CA SER A 10 2.48 2.34 -8.62
C SER A 10 2.69 3.65 -7.85
N PRO A 11 2.37 4.82 -8.43
CA PRO A 11 2.40 6.08 -7.69
C PRO A 11 1.42 6.05 -6.51
N ARG A 12 1.87 6.47 -5.33
CA ARG A 12 1.10 6.42 -4.08
C ARG A 12 -0.22 7.18 -4.19
N MET A 13 -0.17 8.38 -4.78
CA MET A 13 -1.32 9.29 -4.86
C MET A 13 -2.51 8.72 -5.62
N ASN A 14 -2.28 7.77 -6.55
CA ASN A 14 -3.36 7.14 -7.31
C ASN A 14 -4.15 6.13 -6.47
N TYR A 15 -3.59 5.67 -5.36
CA TYR A 15 -4.17 4.63 -4.52
C TYR A 15 -4.12 5.00 -3.04
N TRP A 16 -4.09 6.29 -2.70
CA TRP A 16 -4.26 6.71 -1.31
C TRP A 16 -5.75 6.66 -0.95
N PRO A 17 -6.18 5.89 0.07
CA PRO A 17 -7.56 5.90 0.51
C PRO A 17 -7.99 7.29 0.94
N LYS A 18 -9.11 7.79 0.40
CA LYS A 18 -9.62 9.12 0.73
C LYS A 18 -9.90 9.30 2.23
N THR A 19 -10.27 8.21 2.92
CA THR A 19 -10.48 8.23 4.37
C THR A 19 -9.22 8.59 5.13
N PHE A 20 -8.02 8.36 4.58
CA PHE A 20 -6.76 8.74 5.21
C PHE A 20 -6.45 10.23 5.08
N ASP A 21 -7.10 10.95 4.16
CA ASP A 21 -7.01 12.42 4.11
C ASP A 21 -7.79 13.07 5.27
N GLU A 22 -8.84 12.40 5.74
CA GLU A 22 -9.67 12.85 6.87
C GLU A 22 -9.18 12.28 8.21
N PHE A 23 -8.77 11.01 8.22
CA PHE A 23 -8.33 10.25 9.38
C PHE A 23 -7.00 9.58 9.05
N CYS A 24 -5.91 10.33 9.23
CA CYS A 24 -4.57 9.82 8.99
C CYS A 24 -4.32 8.60 9.91
N PRO A 25 -3.98 7.43 9.36
CA PRO A 25 -3.80 6.24 10.17
C PRO A 25 -2.60 6.40 11.11
N VAL A 26 -2.73 5.89 12.33
CA VAL A 26 -1.64 5.76 13.30
C VAL A 26 -1.25 4.30 13.47
N TYR A 27 -0.17 4.04 14.22
CA TYR A 27 0.33 2.69 14.50
C TYR A 27 -0.78 1.72 14.96
N ASP A 28 -1.65 2.18 15.87
CA ASP A 28 -2.74 1.37 16.43
C ASP A 28 -3.82 0.98 15.40
N ASP A 29 -3.90 1.69 14.26
CA ASP A 29 -4.84 1.39 13.17
C ASP A 29 -4.30 0.32 12.20
N ILE A 30 -3.03 -0.07 12.33
CA ILE A 30 -2.33 -0.91 11.36
C ILE A 30 -2.61 -2.40 11.61
N ALA A 31 -3.35 -3.02 10.68
CA ALA A 31 -3.65 -4.45 10.75
C ALA A 31 -2.53 -5.36 10.23
N LEU A 32 -1.64 -4.86 9.36
CA LEU A 32 -0.58 -5.64 8.73
C LEU A 32 0.75 -4.88 8.71
N ILE A 33 1.78 -5.53 9.23
CA ILE A 33 3.17 -5.07 9.19
C ILE A 33 3.99 -6.12 8.44
N PHE A 34 4.84 -5.68 7.51
CA PHE A 34 5.71 -6.53 6.70
C PHE A 34 7.16 -6.31 7.09
N PHE A 35 7.82 -7.39 7.49
CA PHE A 35 9.25 -7.43 7.78
C PHE A 35 9.98 -8.26 6.71
N SER A 36 11.24 -7.90 6.45
CA SER A 36 12.10 -8.74 5.61
C SER A 36 12.40 -10.06 6.33
N ALA A 37 12.34 -11.18 5.61
CA ALA A 37 12.71 -12.48 6.16
C ALA A 37 14.23 -12.62 6.40
N GLU A 38 15.04 -11.78 5.74
CA GLU A 38 16.50 -11.80 5.88
C GLU A 38 16.97 -10.63 6.76
N LEU A 39 17.20 -10.92 8.03
CA LEU A 39 17.87 -10.02 8.99
C LEU A 39 19.34 -9.72 8.60
N ASP A 40 19.93 -10.51 7.69
CA ASP A 40 21.37 -10.54 7.41
C ASP A 40 21.88 -9.49 6.40
N CYS A 41 20.99 -8.71 5.76
CA CYS A 41 21.44 -7.65 4.85
C CYS A 41 21.91 -6.37 5.56
N TYR A 42 21.76 -6.28 6.88
CA TYR A 42 22.16 -5.13 7.72
C TYR A 42 23.64 -4.73 7.57
N ASN A 43 24.51 -5.65 7.16
CA ASN A 43 25.95 -5.42 7.06
C ASN A 43 26.43 -4.88 5.69
N LYS A 44 25.55 -4.59 4.74
CA LYS A 44 25.93 -4.00 3.45
C LYS A 44 25.37 -2.59 3.29
N LYS A 45 26.10 -1.65 3.90
CA LYS A 45 26.26 -0.24 3.55
C LYS A 45 25.11 0.41 2.77
N HIS A 46 24.46 1.33 3.49
CA HIS A 46 23.45 2.30 3.08
C HIS A 46 22.01 1.78 3.17
N PRO A 47 21.20 2.29 4.12
CA PRO A 47 19.76 2.26 3.92
C PRO A 47 19.55 3.09 2.65
N ARG A 48 19.15 2.46 1.54
CA ARG A 48 18.53 3.22 0.47
C ARG A 48 17.30 3.86 1.11
N ARG A 49 17.49 5.12 1.54
CA ARG A 49 16.56 5.92 2.31
C ARG A 49 15.15 5.62 1.81
N LEU A 50 14.32 5.04 2.67
CA LEU A 50 12.97 4.60 2.32
C LEU A 50 12.13 5.80 1.81
N GLU A 51 12.62 7.02 2.00
CA GLU A 51 12.10 8.26 1.44
C GLU A 51 11.87 8.28 -0.08
N ALA A 52 12.61 7.50 -0.88
CA ALA A 52 12.26 7.32 -2.30
C ALA A 52 10.93 6.57 -2.50
N TYR A 53 10.55 5.71 -1.54
CA TYR A 53 9.35 4.89 -1.54
C TYR A 53 8.10 5.60 -1.04
N ASN A 54 8.21 6.78 -0.41
CA ASN A 54 7.03 7.57 0.01
C ASN A 54 6.21 8.07 -1.18
N SER A 55 6.80 8.08 -2.38
CA SER A 55 6.10 8.41 -3.62
C SER A 55 5.36 7.22 -4.24
N PHE A 56 5.57 6.00 -3.73
CA PHE A 56 5.07 4.77 -4.30
C PHE A 56 4.15 4.00 -3.34
N VAL A 57 3.41 3.07 -3.92
CA VAL A 57 2.60 2.07 -3.24
C VAL A 57 2.83 0.74 -3.94
N MET A 58 3.01 -0.32 -3.18
CA MET A 58 2.94 -1.68 -3.71
C MET A 58 1.52 -2.18 -3.57
N LYS A 59 0.98 -2.79 -4.62
CA LYS A 59 -0.37 -3.32 -4.61
C LYS A 59 -0.45 -4.72 -5.17
N ALA A 60 -1.36 -5.50 -4.62
CA ALA A 60 -1.75 -6.80 -5.14
C ALA A 60 -3.27 -6.95 -5.06
N TYR A 61 -3.79 -7.87 -5.86
CA TYR A 61 -5.14 -8.37 -5.71
C TYR A 61 -5.08 -9.74 -5.05
N ILE A 62 -5.87 -9.92 -4.01
CA ILE A 62 -6.12 -11.21 -3.36
C ILE A 62 -7.61 -11.44 -3.52
N ASP A 63 -7.96 -12.33 -4.44
CA ASP A 63 -9.32 -12.47 -4.96
C ASP A 63 -9.87 -11.10 -5.40
N ASP A 64 -11.01 -10.67 -4.86
CA ASP A 64 -11.65 -9.38 -5.18
C ASP A 64 -11.23 -8.22 -4.26
N ILE A 65 -10.25 -8.43 -3.38
CA ILE A 65 -9.77 -7.42 -2.44
C ILE A 65 -8.38 -6.93 -2.87
N MET A 66 -8.19 -5.61 -2.86
CA MET A 66 -6.90 -5.00 -3.14
C MET A 66 -6.11 -4.81 -1.85
N LEU A 67 -4.92 -5.38 -1.78
CA LEU A 67 -3.93 -5.07 -0.75
C LEU A 67 -3.09 -3.89 -1.24
N LEU A 68 -2.97 -2.86 -0.41
CA LEU A 68 -2.07 -1.73 -0.61
C LEU A 68 -1.02 -1.76 0.49
N ILE A 69 0.26 -1.59 0.12
CA ILE A 69 1.39 -1.61 1.04
C ILE A 69 2.19 -0.32 0.85
N TYR A 70 2.44 0.37 1.96
CA TYR A 70 3.15 1.65 2.02
C TYR A 70 4.37 1.56 2.95
N SER A 71 5.27 2.52 2.79
CA SER A 71 6.28 2.87 3.80
C SER A 71 5.61 3.46 5.04
N SER A 72 6.09 3.14 6.24
CA SER A 72 5.64 3.76 7.49
C SER A 72 5.98 5.24 7.57
N GLU A 73 6.94 5.73 6.78
CA GLU A 73 7.30 7.16 6.75
C GLU A 73 6.19 8.07 6.18
N VAL A 74 5.13 7.49 5.59
CA VAL A 74 3.93 8.26 5.19
C VAL A 74 2.97 8.52 6.37
N LEU A 75 3.20 7.88 7.51
CA LEU A 75 2.41 8.02 8.75
C LEU A 75 2.90 9.23 9.57
N PRO A 76 2.14 9.65 10.60
CA PRO A 76 2.61 10.65 11.56
C PRO A 76 3.91 10.20 12.27
N PRO A 77 4.80 11.13 12.68
CA PRO A 77 6.14 10.82 13.21
C PRO A 77 6.18 9.72 14.29
N ASP A 78 5.23 9.74 15.22
CA ASP A 78 5.16 8.78 16.34
C ASP A 78 4.78 7.34 15.90
N SER A 79 4.31 7.19 14.66
CA SER A 79 3.93 5.90 14.07
C SER A 79 4.91 5.38 13.02
N GLN A 80 5.97 6.13 12.71
CA GLN A 80 6.89 5.78 11.61
C GLN A 80 7.89 4.67 11.96
N TRP A 81 8.16 4.44 13.25
CA TRP A 81 9.30 3.66 13.71
C TRP A 81 8.87 2.49 14.59
N ILE A 82 9.45 1.32 14.36
CA ILE A 82 9.44 0.18 15.28
C ILE A 82 10.90 -0.16 15.56
N ASP A 83 11.30 -0.14 16.82
CA ASP A 83 12.68 -0.42 17.26
C ASP A 83 13.76 0.39 16.53
N GLY A 84 13.42 1.64 16.15
CA GLY A 84 14.35 2.57 15.48
C GLY A 84 14.39 2.46 13.95
N GLU A 85 13.56 1.61 13.36
CA GLU A 85 13.56 1.34 11.92
C GLU A 85 12.19 1.60 11.29
N SER A 86 12.20 2.08 10.04
CA SER A 86 10.99 2.20 9.25
C SER A 86 10.56 0.83 8.72
N TYR A 87 9.26 0.66 8.56
CA TYR A 87 8.65 -0.63 8.23
C TYR A 87 7.65 -0.46 7.08
N LEU A 88 7.23 -1.59 6.51
CA LEU A 88 6.16 -1.60 5.53
C LEU A 88 4.86 -1.98 6.23
N TRP A 89 3.77 -1.30 5.90
CA TRP A 89 2.45 -1.60 6.44
C TRP A 89 1.42 -1.72 5.33
N GLY A 90 0.35 -2.46 5.59
CA GLY A 90 -0.67 -2.71 4.57
C GLY A 90 -2.11 -2.52 5.04
N VAL A 91 -2.97 -2.24 4.06
CA VAL A 91 -4.41 -2.08 4.23
C VAL A 91 -5.15 -2.80 3.10
N PHE A 92 -6.27 -3.42 3.46
CA PHE A 92 -7.20 -4.00 2.50
C PHE A 92 -8.25 -2.99 2.09
N VAL A 93 -8.42 -2.84 0.77
CA VAL A 93 -9.37 -1.92 0.18
C VAL A 93 -10.26 -2.68 -0.79
N LYS A 94 -11.58 -2.47 -0.70
CA LYS A 94 -12.51 -2.93 -1.73
C LYS A 94 -12.32 -2.07 -2.98
N PRO A 95 -11.95 -2.66 -4.13
CA PRO A 95 -11.85 -1.91 -5.38
C PRO A 95 -13.20 -1.28 -5.73
N LYS A 96 -13.20 -0.05 -6.24
CA LYS A 96 -14.42 0.53 -6.81
C LYS A 96 -14.87 -0.33 -7.99
N ALA A 97 -16.13 -0.74 -7.99
CA ALA A 97 -16.72 -1.42 -9.14
C ALA A 97 -16.53 -0.55 -10.39
N LYS A 98 -16.02 -1.13 -11.47
CA LYS A 98 -16.05 -0.46 -12.77
C LYS A 98 -17.51 -0.35 -13.17
N SER A 99 -18.06 0.86 -13.18
CA SER A 99 -19.34 1.13 -13.85
C SER A 99 -19.16 0.76 -15.32
N ASN A 100 -19.78 -0.34 -15.75
CA ASN A 100 -19.99 -0.60 -17.16
C ASN A 100 -21.06 0.39 -17.61
N HIS A 101 -20.66 1.60 -18.03
CA HIS A 101 -21.49 2.36 -18.95
C HIS A 101 -21.53 1.56 -20.26
N ALA A 102 -22.47 0.62 -20.33
CA ALA A 102 -22.84 -0.01 -21.58
C ALA A 102 -23.22 1.12 -22.54
N HIS A 103 -22.44 1.22 -23.63
CA HIS A 103 -22.77 2.04 -24.77
C HIS A 103 -24.07 1.47 -25.34
N LEU A 104 -25.21 1.98 -24.87
CA LEU A 104 -26.52 1.64 -25.40
C LEU A 104 -26.50 2.10 -26.86
N GLY A 105 -26.49 1.13 -27.77
CA GLY A 105 -26.47 1.38 -29.20
C GLY A 105 -27.69 2.21 -29.59
N SER A 106 -27.45 3.40 -30.12
CA SER A 106 -28.47 4.16 -30.82
C SER A 106 -28.56 3.63 -32.25
N GLY A 107 -29.23 2.48 -32.40
CA GLY A 107 -29.82 2.08 -33.67
C GLY A 107 -31.24 2.62 -33.69
N ALA A 108 -31.45 3.75 -34.34
CA ALA A 108 -32.77 4.21 -34.73
C ALA A 108 -32.79 4.33 -36.25
N THR A 109 -33.77 3.61 -36.82
CA THR A 109 -34.22 3.51 -38.20
C THR A 109 -34.43 4.85 -38.90
#